data_AF-H1LU83-F1
#
_entry.id   AF-H1LU83-F1
#
_cell.length_a   1.000
_cell.length_b   1.000
_cell.length_c   1.000
_cell.angle_alpha   90.00
_cell.angle_beta   90.00
_cell.angle_gamma   90.00
#
_symmetry.space_group_name_H-M   'P 1'
#
loop_
_entity.id
_entity.type
_entity.pdbx_description
1 polymer ?
#
loop_
_entity_poly.entity_id
_entity_poly.type
_entity_poly.pdbx_seq_one_letter_code
_entity_poly.pdbx_strand_id
1 'polypeptide(L)'
;MQLQAKVNTIEKKGGEAMANTSAVYARIDTNLKENAESILSQLGITPSGAIQMLYSQIVLKKGMPFELKLPSSKPLAVGAMTREQLDAELNKGYTSIKAGKIYSADEVDEILAKEFGI
;
A
#
# COMPACT_ATOMS: atom_id res chain seq x y z
N MET A 1 -20.01 -32.03 -39.71
CA MET A 1 -20.07 -30.69 -39.09
C MET A 1 -18.67 -30.36 -38.59
N GLN A 2 -17.88 -29.63 -39.38
CA GLN A 2 -16.53 -29.22 -39.00
C GLN A 2 -16.62 -27.89 -38.23
N LEU A 3 -16.15 -27.85 -36.99
CA LEU A 3 -16.06 -26.63 -36.20
C LEU A 3 -14.68 -26.01 -36.43
N GLN A 4 -14.63 -24.88 -37.14
CA GLN A 4 -13.40 -24.11 -37.35
C GLN A 4 -13.05 -23.35 -36.06
N ALA A 5 -11.97 -23.76 -35.40
CA ALA A 5 -11.31 -22.93 -34.40
C ALA A 5 -10.54 -21.81 -35.13
N LYS A 6 -11.02 -20.56 -35.01
CA LYS A 6 -10.26 -19.38 -35.45
C LYS A 6 -9.06 -19.20 -34.54
N VAL A 7 -7.90 -19.67 -35.00
CA VAL A 7 -6.59 -19.27 -34.48
C VAL A 7 -6.34 -17.85 -34.96
N ASN A 8 -6.43 -16.87 -34.06
CA ASN A 8 -6.04 -15.50 -34.37
C ASN A 8 -4.53 -15.38 -34.17
N THR A 9 -3.80 -15.68 -35.25
CA THR A 9 -2.35 -15.49 -35.38
C THR A 9 -2.04 -13.99 -35.33
N ILE A 10 -1.33 -13.54 -34.30
CA ILE A 10 -0.73 -12.20 -34.31
C ILE A 10 0.62 -12.33 -35.03
N GLU A 11 0.62 -12.00 -36.31
CA GLU A 11 1.85 -11.79 -37.07
C GLU A 11 2.54 -10.50 -36.59
N LYS A 12 3.82 -10.58 -36.24
CA LYS A 12 4.74 -9.45 -36.45
C LYS A 12 6.12 -9.94 -36.86
N LYS A 13 6.42 -9.73 -38.14
CA LYS A 13 7.75 -9.79 -38.76
C LYS A 13 8.64 -8.65 -38.25
N GLY A 14 9.93 -8.94 -38.13
CA GLY A 14 11.01 -8.01 -38.50
C GLY A 14 11.69 -7.25 -37.36
N GLY A 15 12.87 -7.76 -36.96
CA GLY A 15 14.10 -7.02 -36.68
C GLY A 15 14.06 -5.78 -35.78
N GLU A 16 14.52 -5.94 -34.54
CA GLU A 16 15.60 -5.15 -33.89
C GLU A 16 15.75 -5.66 -32.45
N ALA A 17 16.98 -5.67 -31.93
CA ALA A 17 17.37 -6.31 -30.68
C ALA A 17 16.47 -5.88 -29.50
N MET A 18 15.57 -6.76 -29.06
CA MET A 18 14.79 -6.56 -27.84
C MET A 18 15.74 -6.65 -26.65
N ALA A 19 16.04 -5.50 -26.03
CA ALA A 19 16.57 -5.42 -24.68
C ALA A 19 15.80 -6.42 -23.80
N ASN A 20 16.51 -7.23 -23.00
CA ASN A 20 15.97 -8.37 -22.23
C ASN A 20 14.72 -7.98 -21.42
N THR A 21 13.56 -8.07 -22.03
CA THR A 21 12.28 -7.64 -21.47
C THR A 21 11.35 -8.85 -21.44
N SER A 22 10.89 -9.20 -20.25
CA SER A 22 9.91 -10.27 -20.03
C SER A 22 8.55 -9.63 -19.76
N ALA A 23 7.51 -10.10 -20.45
CA ALA A 23 6.15 -9.62 -20.25
C ALA A 23 5.55 -10.18 -18.95
N VAL A 24 4.94 -9.32 -18.15
CA VAL A 24 4.25 -9.69 -16.90
C VAL A 24 2.75 -9.66 -17.14
N TYR A 25 2.06 -10.77 -16.87
CA TYR A 25 0.60 -10.89 -16.99
C TYR A 25 -0.02 -11.20 -15.62
N ALA A 26 -0.98 -10.39 -15.21
CA ALA A 26 -1.74 -10.58 -13.98
C ALA A 26 -3.24 -10.31 -14.23
N ARG A 27 -4.10 -11.05 -13.53
CA ARG A 27 -5.53 -10.74 -13.47
C ARG A 27 -5.76 -9.73 -12.36
N ILE A 28 -6.51 -8.68 -12.65
CA ILE A 28 -6.88 -7.62 -11.72
C ILE A 28 -8.36 -7.31 -11.90
N ASP A 29 -9.03 -6.92 -10.82
CA ASP A 29 -10.38 -6.39 -10.89
C ASP A 29 -10.44 -5.13 -11.79
N THR A 30 -11.49 -5.01 -12.61
CA THR A 30 -11.62 -3.92 -13.58
C THR A 30 -11.74 -2.57 -12.89
N ASN A 31 -12.53 -2.46 -11.82
CA ASN A 31 -12.68 -1.20 -11.09
C ASN A 31 -11.37 -0.80 -10.42
N LEU A 32 -10.67 -1.77 -9.83
CA LEU A 32 -9.35 -1.53 -9.23
C LEU A 32 -8.34 -1.02 -10.27
N LYS A 33 -8.32 -1.62 -11.46
CA LYS A 33 -7.46 -1.20 -12.56
C LYS A 33 -7.74 0.25 -12.97
N GLU A 34 -8.99 0.58 -13.27
CA GLU A 34 -9.38 1.91 -13.75
C GLU A 34 -9.05 3.00 -12.72
N ASN A 35 -9.34 2.74 -11.44
CA ASN A 35 -9.00 3.66 -10.35
C ASN A 35 -7.49 3.85 -10.23
N ALA A 36 -6.71 2.76 -10.26
CA ALA A 36 -5.26 2.85 -10.18
C ALA A 36 -4.66 3.59 -11.37
N GLU A 37 -5.11 3.33 -12.60
CA GLU A 37 -4.63 4.00 -13.81
C GLU A 37 -4.95 5.51 -13.80
N SER A 38 -6.12 5.90 -13.28
CA SER A 38 -6.47 7.31 -13.09
C SER A 38 -5.50 8.02 -12.13
N ILE A 39 -5.18 7.40 -10.99
CA ILE A 39 -4.24 7.96 -10.01
C ILE A 39 -2.82 8.02 -10.60
N LEU A 40 -2.36 6.95 -11.25
CA LEU A 40 -1.03 6.91 -11.86
C LEU A 40 -0.87 7.97 -12.95
N SER A 41 -1.91 8.19 -13.76
CA SER A 41 -1.94 9.23 -14.79
C SER A 41 -1.79 10.64 -14.19
N GLN A 42 -2.48 10.92 -13.08
CA GLN A 42 -2.35 12.19 -12.36
C GLN A 42 -0.92 12.42 -11.82
N LEU A 43 -0.22 11.33 -11.47
CA LEU A 43 1.18 11.37 -11.04
C LEU A 43 2.18 11.41 -12.22
N GLY A 44 1.71 11.32 -13.47
CA GLY A 44 2.57 11.26 -14.67
C GLY A 44 3.31 9.92 -14.81
N ILE A 45 2.82 8.86 -14.19
CA ILE A 45 3.45 7.53 -14.15
C ILE A 45 2.64 6.57 -15.02
N THR A 46 3.31 5.81 -15.89
CA THR A 46 2.65 4.76 -16.68
C THR A 46 2.47 3.49 -15.84
N PRO A 47 1.44 2.66 -16.11
CA PRO A 47 1.26 1.39 -15.40
C PRO A 47 2.49 0.49 -15.44
N SER A 48 3.14 0.36 -16.60
CA SER A 48 4.40 -0.38 -16.74
C SER A 48 5.52 0.20 -15.89
N GLY A 49 5.64 1.54 -15.83
CA GLY A 49 6.60 2.23 -14.98
C GLY A 49 6.36 1.96 -13.49
N ALA A 50 5.10 1.99 -13.05
CA ALA A 50 4.72 1.67 -11.68
C ALA A 50 5.08 0.21 -11.30
N ILE A 51 4.82 -0.74 -12.19
CA ILE A 51 5.21 -2.15 -11.99
C ILE A 51 6.74 -2.26 -11.89
N GLN A 52 7.49 -1.61 -12.78
CA GLN A 52 8.96 -1.63 -12.73
C GLN A 52 9.51 -1.01 -11.44
N MET A 53 8.91 0.09 -10.97
CA MET A 53 9.26 0.71 -9.69
C MET A 53 8.99 -0.24 -8.51
N LEU A 54 7.87 -0.96 -8.52
CA LEU A 54 7.55 -1.98 -7.52
C LEU A 54 8.63 -3.06 -7.45
N TYR A 55 9.01 -3.66 -8.59
CA TYR A 55 10.09 -4.65 -8.63
C TYR A 55 11.42 -4.07 -8.13
N SER A 56 11.74 -2.83 -8.52
CA SER A 56 12.97 -2.16 -8.09
C SER A 56 13.02 -2.00 -6.56
N GLN A 57 11.90 -1.64 -5.94
CA GLN A 57 11.80 -1.54 -4.49
C GLN A 57 11.93 -2.90 -3.78
N ILE A 58 11.35 -3.95 -4.37
CA ILE A 58 11.46 -5.32 -3.81
C ILE A 58 12.91 -5.77 -3.79
N VAL A 59 13.64 -5.55 -4.89
CA VAL A 59 15.06 -5.89 -4.99
C VAL A 59 15.89 -5.07 -4.00
N LEU A 60 15.64 -3.76 -3.90
CA LEU A 60 16.39 -2.86 -3.02
C LEU A 60 16.19 -3.20 -1.54
N LYS A 61 14.95 -3.45 -1.12
CA LYS A 61 14.61 -3.74 0.28
C LYS A 61 14.72 -5.22 0.66
N LYS A 62 14.97 -6.10 -0.31
CA LYS A 62 14.88 -7.56 -0.15
C LYS A 62 13.57 -8.00 0.53
N GLY A 63 12.47 -7.34 0.19
CA GLY A 63 11.18 -7.50 0.85
C GLY A 63 10.09 -6.64 0.21
N MET A 64 8.85 -6.79 0.67
CA MET A 64 7.73 -6.00 0.16
C MET A 64 7.87 -4.52 0.53
N PRO A 65 7.56 -3.57 -0.37
CA PRO A 65 7.79 -2.15 -0.13
C PRO A 65 6.78 -1.51 0.80
N PHE A 66 5.73 -2.24 1.19
CA PHE A 66 4.72 -1.87 2.16
C PHE A 66 4.67 -2.90 3.29
N GLU A 67 4.22 -2.47 4.46
CA GLU A 67 4.09 -3.34 5.62
C GLU A 67 2.93 -4.33 5.44
N LEU A 68 3.24 -5.62 5.47
CA LEU A 68 2.24 -6.69 5.49
C LEU A 68 1.74 -6.92 6.92
N LYS A 69 1.09 -5.91 7.48
CA LYS A 69 0.44 -6.00 8.79
C LYS A 69 -1.04 -5.78 8.62
N LEU A 70 -1.85 -6.61 9.28
CA LEU A 70 -3.20 -6.19 9.61
C LEU A 70 -3.05 -5.00 10.57
N PRO A 71 -3.75 -3.86 10.36
CA PRO A 71 -3.64 -2.72 11.25
C PRO A 71 -3.91 -3.20 12.67
N SER A 72 -2.88 -3.14 13.52
CA SER A 72 -2.99 -3.57 14.91
C SER A 72 -3.79 -2.51 15.63
N SER A 73 -5.04 -2.83 15.96
CA SER A 73 -5.91 -2.02 16.81
C SER A 73 -5.52 -2.18 18.28
N LYS A 74 -4.24 -2.20 18.63
CA LYS A 74 -3.82 -2.25 20.03
C LYS A 74 -3.17 -0.92 20.40
N PRO A 75 -3.65 -0.24 21.46
CA PRO A 75 -2.98 0.92 22.01
C PRO A 75 -1.51 0.59 22.30
N LEU A 76 -0.63 1.52 21.94
CA LEU A 76 0.81 1.35 22.11
C LEU A 76 1.13 1.26 23.60
N ALA A 77 1.66 0.12 24.04
CA ALA A 77 2.08 -0.06 25.42
C ALA A 77 3.41 0.68 25.67
N VAL A 78 3.47 1.47 26.75
CA VAL A 78 4.67 2.22 27.19
C VAL A 78 5.88 1.30 27.44
N GLY A 79 5.67 0.02 27.73
CA GLY A 79 6.75 -0.94 27.94
C GLY A 79 7.47 -1.40 26.66
N ALA A 80 6.92 -1.13 25.48
CA ALA A 80 7.46 -1.62 24.21
C ALA A 80 8.19 -0.56 23.37
N MET A 81 8.29 0.68 23.85
CA MET A 81 8.86 1.83 23.12
C MET A 81 10.30 2.15 23.54
N THR A 82 11.09 2.67 22.60
CA THR A 82 12.38 3.30 22.92
C THR A 82 12.14 4.69 23.54
N ARG A 83 13.16 5.25 24.20
CA ARG A 83 13.05 6.59 24.85
C ARG A 83 12.64 7.67 23.85
N GLU A 84 13.15 7.60 22.64
CA GLU A 84 12.88 8.58 21.57
C GLU A 84 11.44 8.50 21.07
N GLN A 85 10.87 7.29 21.03
CA GLN A 85 9.47 7.08 20.68
C GLN A 85 8.54 7.57 21.80
N LEU A 86 8.90 7.32 23.06
CA LEU A 86 8.17 7.84 24.21
C LEU A 86 8.12 9.37 24.21
N ASP A 87 9.26 10.03 24.00
CA ASP A 87 9.34 11.49 23.94
C ASP A 87 8.48 12.07 22.80
N ALA A 88 8.44 11.39 21.65
CA ALA A 88 7.60 11.79 20.53
C ALA A 88 6.09 11.67 20.85
N GLU A 89 5.66 10.59 21.50
CA GLU A 89 4.26 10.41 21.90
C GLU A 89 3.85 11.39 23.02
N LEU A 90 4.74 11.68 23.98
CA LEU A 90 4.50 12.68 25.02
C LEU A 90 4.34 14.09 24.43
N ASN A 91 5.14 14.44 23.42
CA ASN A 91 5.03 15.72 22.73
C ASN A 91 3.69 15.83 21.97
N LYS A 92 3.19 14.74 21.38
CA LYS A 92 1.84 14.71 20.78
C LYS A 92 0.75 14.96 21.84
N GLY A 93 0.89 14.37 23.03
CA GLY A 93 0.01 14.64 24.17
C GLY A 93 0.01 16.12 24.57
N TYR A 94 1.20 16.72 24.69
CA TYR A 94 1.36 18.15 25.00
C TYR A 94 0.67 19.06 23.96
N THR A 95 0.84 18.75 22.66
CA THR A 95 0.16 19.51 21.60
C THR A 95 -1.37 19.36 21.62
N SER A 96 -1.88 18.19 21.99
CA SER A 96 -3.31 17.92 22.07
C SER A 96 -3.99 18.68 23.22
N ILE A 97 -3.33 18.75 24.38
CA ILE A 97 -3.80 19.54 25.53
C ILE A 97 -3.81 21.03 25.16
N LYS A 98 -2.77 21.52 24.48
CA LYS A 98 -2.71 22.92 24.01
C LYS A 98 -3.81 23.24 22.99
N ALA A 99 -4.25 22.25 22.21
CA ALA A 99 -5.36 22.36 21.28
C ALA A 99 -6.75 22.19 21.94
N GLY A 100 -6.82 22.06 23.27
CA GLY A 100 -8.08 21.93 24.02
C GLY A 100 -8.73 20.54 23.93
N LYS A 101 -8.04 19.54 23.38
CA LYS A 101 -8.52 18.15 23.37
C LYS A 101 -8.18 17.48 24.69
N ILE A 102 -9.00 17.75 25.70
CA ILE A 102 -8.90 17.18 27.04
C ILE A 102 -10.07 16.21 27.19
N TYR A 103 -9.79 15.01 27.64
CA TYR A 103 -10.78 13.98 27.91
C TYR A 103 -10.71 13.65 29.41
N SER A 104 -11.88 13.46 30.03
CA SER A 104 -11.96 12.90 31.37
C SER A 104 -11.56 11.42 31.38
N ALA A 105 -11.21 10.88 32.55
CA ALA A 105 -10.86 9.47 32.67
C ALA A 105 -12.00 8.56 32.19
N ASP A 106 -13.24 8.88 32.56
CA ASP A 106 -14.43 8.11 32.17
C ASP A 106 -14.66 8.13 30.65
N GLU A 107 -14.46 9.28 29.99
CA GLU A 107 -14.57 9.38 28.52
C GLU A 107 -13.48 8.59 27.80
N VAL A 108 -12.26 8.57 28.36
CA VAL A 108 -11.15 7.79 27.80
C VAL A 108 -11.45 6.30 27.91
N ASP A 109 -11.96 5.84 29.05
CA ASP A 109 -12.29 4.43 29.28
C ASP A 109 -13.42 3.98 28.34
N GLU A 110 -14.45 4.80 28.12
CA GLU A 110 -15.51 4.50 27.14
C GLU A 110 -15.00 4.40 25.69
N ILE A 111 -14.10 5.30 25.30
CA ILE A 111 -13.48 5.30 23.95
C ILE A 111 -12.62 4.04 23.78
N LEU A 112 -11.80 3.70 24.77
CA LEU A 112 -10.91 2.54 24.72
C LEU A 112 -11.71 1.23 24.70
N ALA A 113 -12.77 1.12 25.50
CA ALA A 113 -13.66 -0.04 25.50
C ALA A 113 -14.36 -0.21 24.15
N LYS A 114 -14.76 0.90 23.51
CA LYS A 114 -15.47 0.88 22.22
C LYS A 114 -14.55 0.56 21.04
N GLU A 115 -13.35 1.15 21.01
CA GLU A 115 -12.45 1.08 19.85
C GLU A 115 -11.50 -0.14 19.90
N PHE A 116 -11.16 -0.57 21.11
CA PHE A 116 -10.15 -1.61 21.33
C PHE A 116 -10.65 -2.80 22.17
N GLY A 117 -11.86 -2.72 22.75
CA GLY A 117 -12.46 -3.82 23.51
C GLY A 117 -11.70 -4.16 24.79
N ILE A 118 -10.98 -3.18 25.36
CA ILE A 118 -10.21 -3.29 26.60
C ILE A 118 -10.82 -2.45 27.72
#